data_AF-A0A4Y8LMZ5-F1
#
_entry.id   AF-A0A4Y8LMZ5-F1
#
_cell.length_a   1.000
_cell.length_b   1.000
_cell.length_c   1.000
_cell.angle_alpha   90.00
_cell.angle_beta   90.00
_cell.angle_gamma   90.00
#
_symmetry.space_group_name_H-M   'P 1'
#
loop_
_entity.id
_entity.type
_entity.pdbx_description
1 polymer ?
#
loop_
_entity_poly.entity_id
_entity_poly.type
_entity_poly.pdbx_seq_one_letter_code
_entity_poly.pdbx_strand_id
1 'polypeptide(L)'
;MTKYTPLRKQFLYWTFAAVIIVGIIGAVIHMLLVNEQIDRQTETSADEIEKELLSRFDQTETALLLLEEELDEKMLAQVRLIASEIGELEGSKITRDQLLLYKEEFGLDGVTVFQEAGNDVTGTVTTEAGDENFSLKEAGYYEAAIDVLRSEGSTTLISSETVAGTNITHDKQHKYAYYRPENADYLLNIYVEAEDITAYLDQAGPEALINEMKNHLSVMEEGALYELTESGWTLAAGTDVTMSEDLAELIGSTNRTGGDSYYKLFFPVNDSYAAYVSLDRSEISGPIYRNSLIVMALRLLPLILFIILISKFFNRIADNIQKLINQVSGLEGGDLTVKNDIDDTGELRKLSVSMNKMSHRLNSMLKKASGYTTQTQRMSVILEKETKETARRLSELTVESALMARHENEEVSHLLKDAERFIKLYAPPEETDKYLEKVNLMMLHVHTKSVAATEVTITISDLLDSLHSQASDLAETSQEMMEVIDTFKTE
;
A
#
# COMPACT_ATOMS: atom_id res chain seq x y z
N MET A 1 -17.13 37.60 -2.60
CA MET A 1 -16.85 36.84 -3.86
C MET A 1 -16.03 35.61 -3.51
N THR A 2 -16.66 34.44 -3.43
CA THR A 2 -15.98 33.16 -3.19
C THR A 2 -15.19 32.79 -4.44
N LYS A 3 -13.86 32.62 -4.31
CA LYS A 3 -13.00 32.13 -5.40
C LYS A 3 -13.50 30.74 -5.83
N TYR A 4 -14.16 30.67 -6.98
CA TYR A 4 -14.51 29.39 -7.61
C TYR A 4 -13.22 28.63 -7.90
N THR A 5 -12.96 27.57 -7.13
CA THR A 5 -11.93 26.60 -7.48
C THR A 5 -12.52 25.73 -8.60
N PRO A 6 -11.85 25.59 -9.75
CA PRO A 6 -12.37 24.76 -10.83
C PRO A 6 -12.54 23.32 -10.34
N LEU A 7 -13.67 22.70 -10.68
CA LEU A 7 -14.05 21.33 -10.29
C LEU A 7 -12.90 20.32 -10.49
N ARG A 8 -12.10 20.52 -11.55
CA ARG A 8 -10.86 19.80 -11.85
C ARG A 8 -9.87 19.76 -10.69
N LYS A 9 -9.58 20.91 -10.06
CA LYS A 9 -8.62 21.01 -8.95
C LYS A 9 -9.16 20.33 -7.70
N GLN A 10 -10.46 20.50 -7.42
CA GLN A 10 -11.10 19.84 -6.28
C GLN A 10 -11.06 18.32 -6.44
N PHE A 11 -11.45 17.81 -7.61
CA PHE A 11 -11.44 16.37 -7.88
C PHE A 11 -10.02 15.79 -7.75
N LEU A 12 -9.02 16.39 -8.41
CA LEU A 12 -7.64 15.94 -8.33
C LEU A 12 -7.10 15.95 -6.89
N TYR A 13 -7.43 16.97 -6.12
CA TYR A 13 -7.05 17.06 -4.70
C TYR A 13 -7.67 15.93 -3.88
N TRP A 14 -8.98 15.66 -4.04
CA TRP A 14 -9.66 14.60 -3.32
C TRP A 14 -9.15 13.20 -3.70
N THR A 15 -8.91 12.95 -4.99
CA THR A 15 -8.32 11.67 -5.43
C THR A 15 -6.92 11.51 -4.85
N PHE A 16 -6.09 12.55 -4.90
CA PHE A 16 -4.74 12.52 -4.36
C PHE A 16 -4.74 12.27 -2.85
N ALA A 17 -5.61 12.97 -2.10
CA ALA A 17 -5.77 12.76 -0.67
C ALA A 17 -6.22 11.33 -0.33
N ALA A 18 -7.21 10.79 -1.04
CA ALA A 18 -7.68 9.42 -0.86
C ALA A 18 -6.56 8.40 -1.11
N VAL A 19 -5.78 8.60 -2.17
CA VAL A 19 -4.66 7.74 -2.53
C VAL A 19 -3.54 7.80 -1.47
N ILE A 20 -3.23 8.97 -0.92
CA ILE A 20 -2.29 9.11 0.19
C ILE A 20 -2.79 8.36 1.43
N ILE A 21 -4.07 8.51 1.79
CA ILE A 21 -4.64 7.83 2.96
C ILE A 21 -4.51 6.31 2.82
N VAL A 22 -4.86 5.76 1.64
CA VAL A 22 -4.69 4.33 1.36
C VAL A 22 -3.22 3.92 1.43
N GLY A 23 -2.30 4.74 0.92
CA GLY A 23 -0.86 4.51 1.01
C GLY A 23 -0.35 4.47 2.46
N ILE A 24 -0.80 5.40 3.31
CA ILE A 24 -0.42 5.45 4.73
C ILE A 24 -0.97 4.22 5.47
N ILE A 25 -2.25 3.88 5.28
CA ILE A 25 -2.85 2.70 5.91
C ILE A 25 -2.11 1.43 5.47
N GLY A 26 -1.81 1.30 4.18
CA GLY A 26 -1.05 0.18 3.65
C GLY A 26 0.38 0.09 4.22
N ALA A 27 1.05 1.23 4.41
CA ALA A 27 2.37 1.29 5.01
C ALA A 27 2.33 0.88 6.50
N VAL A 28 1.35 1.36 7.27
CA VAL A 28 1.17 1.00 8.68
C VAL A 28 0.90 -0.50 8.82
N ILE A 29 -0.03 -1.05 8.05
CA ILE A 29 -0.32 -2.49 8.06
C ILE A 29 0.94 -3.30 7.70
N HIS A 30 1.69 -2.85 6.69
CA HIS A 30 2.91 -3.54 6.30
C HIS A 30 3.96 -3.54 7.41
N MET A 31 4.14 -2.41 8.12
CA MET A 31 5.08 -2.29 9.22
C MET A 31 4.71 -3.22 10.38
N LEU A 32 3.41 -3.33 10.71
CA LEU A 32 2.93 -4.28 11.72
C LEU A 32 3.26 -5.74 11.34
N LEU A 33 3.02 -6.13 10.08
CA LEU A 33 3.35 -7.47 9.60
C LEU A 33 4.85 -7.75 9.60
N VAL A 34 5.68 -6.74 9.34
CA VAL A 34 7.15 -6.86 9.37
C VAL A 34 7.63 -7.11 10.80
N ASN A 35 7.06 -6.39 11.78
CA ASN A 35 7.38 -6.63 13.19
C ASN A 35 7.00 -8.06 13.61
N GLU A 36 5.80 -8.53 13.26
CA GLU A 36 5.41 -9.92 13.53
C GLU A 36 6.34 -10.94 12.85
N GLN A 37 6.81 -10.63 11.64
CA GLN A 37 7.75 -11.49 10.93
C GLN A 37 9.12 -11.52 11.61
N ILE A 38 9.62 -10.38 12.08
CA ILE A 38 10.86 -10.29 12.87
C ILE A 38 10.74 -11.13 14.13
N ASP A 39 9.62 -11.02 14.85
CA ASP A 39 9.40 -11.78 16.09
C ASP A 39 9.39 -13.28 15.82
N ARG A 40 8.65 -13.74 14.81
CA ARG A 40 8.63 -15.16 14.42
C ARG A 40 9.98 -15.68 13.96
N GLN A 41 10.73 -14.91 13.18
CA GLN A 41 12.07 -15.33 12.74
C GLN A 41 13.05 -15.36 13.90
N THR A 42 12.98 -14.40 14.82
CA THR A 42 13.79 -14.38 16.04
C THR A 42 13.50 -15.60 16.90
N GLU A 43 12.22 -15.93 17.09
CA GLU A 43 11.79 -17.13 17.83
C GLU A 43 12.26 -18.42 17.14
N THR A 44 12.13 -18.51 15.82
CA THR A 44 12.60 -19.68 15.05
C THR A 44 14.11 -19.85 15.16
N SER A 45 14.88 -18.76 15.03
CA SER A 45 16.33 -18.80 15.20
C SER A 45 16.74 -19.16 16.62
N ALA A 46 16.02 -18.67 17.63
CA ALA A 46 16.26 -19.06 19.02
C ALA A 46 16.04 -20.56 19.24
N ASP A 47 14.95 -21.12 18.72
CA ASP A 47 14.65 -22.56 18.82
C ASP A 47 15.65 -23.44 18.08
N GLU A 48 16.17 -22.97 16.93
CA GLU A 48 17.22 -23.65 16.18
C GLU A 48 18.55 -23.65 16.97
N ILE A 49 18.91 -22.52 17.56
CA ILE A 49 20.12 -22.37 18.39
C ILE A 49 20.03 -23.21 19.66
N GLU A 50 18.88 -23.22 20.32
CA GLU A 50 18.61 -24.06 21.49
C GLU A 50 18.88 -25.53 21.17
N LYS A 51 18.26 -26.05 20.10
CA LYS A 51 18.41 -27.45 19.69
C LYS A 51 19.83 -27.79 19.29
N GLU A 52 20.51 -26.91 18.57
CA GLU A 52 21.90 -27.12 18.18
C GLU A 52 22.82 -27.15 19.42
N LEU A 53 22.66 -26.21 20.35
CA LEU A 53 23.42 -26.19 21.61
C LEU A 53 23.17 -27.45 22.43
N LEU A 54 21.91 -27.81 22.66
CA LEU A 54 21.56 -29.03 23.40
C LEU A 54 22.15 -30.28 22.74
N SER A 55 22.04 -30.39 21.41
CA SER A 55 22.60 -31.54 20.68
C SER A 55 24.12 -31.59 20.79
N ARG A 56 24.81 -30.44 20.80
CA ARG A 56 26.27 -30.40 20.88
C ARG A 56 26.76 -30.63 22.31
N PHE A 57 26.05 -30.14 23.33
CA PHE A 57 26.34 -30.47 24.73
C PHE A 57 26.22 -31.98 24.97
N ASP A 58 25.14 -32.61 24.49
CA ASP A 58 24.93 -34.07 24.58
C ASP A 58 26.04 -34.87 23.87
N GLN A 59 26.51 -34.39 22.71
CA GLN A 59 27.62 -35.00 21.98
C GLN A 59 28.96 -34.84 22.72
N THR A 60 29.24 -33.65 23.27
CA THR A 60 30.45 -33.40 24.07
C THR A 60 30.45 -34.24 25.34
N GLU A 61 29.32 -34.35 26.04
CA GLU A 61 29.16 -35.18 27.24
C GLU A 61 29.39 -36.67 26.90
N THR A 62 28.76 -37.17 25.84
CA THR A 62 28.94 -38.56 25.38
C THR A 62 30.41 -38.83 25.00
N ALA A 63 31.06 -37.90 24.31
CA ALA A 63 32.45 -38.05 23.92
C ALA A 63 33.40 -37.99 25.12
N LEU A 64 33.12 -37.14 26.10
CA LEU A 64 33.86 -37.08 27.35
C LEU A 64 33.76 -38.40 28.12
N LEU A 65 32.56 -38.96 28.25
CA LEU A 65 32.35 -40.26 28.90
C LEU A 65 33.11 -41.39 28.20
N LEU A 66 33.12 -41.40 26.86
CA LEU A 66 33.89 -42.39 26.08
C LEU A 66 35.41 -42.22 26.26
N LEU A 67 35.90 -40.98 26.28
CA LEU A 67 37.31 -40.69 26.54
C LEU A 67 37.70 -41.10 27.96
N GLU A 68 36.83 -40.88 28.93
CA GLU A 68 37.02 -41.31 30.31
C GLU A 68 37.04 -42.82 30.46
N GLU A 69 36.13 -43.52 29.79
CA GLU A 69 36.08 -45.00 29.74
C GLU A 69 37.35 -45.56 29.10
N GLU A 70 37.80 -44.99 27.97
CA GLU A 70 39.06 -45.39 27.33
C GLU A 70 40.27 -45.15 28.24
N LEU A 71 40.30 -44.00 28.94
CA LEU A 71 41.34 -43.70 29.91
C LEU A 71 41.31 -44.68 31.09
N ASP A 72 40.12 -45.02 31.59
CA ASP A 72 39.92 -46.00 32.65
C ASP A 72 40.41 -47.39 32.27
N GLU A 73 40.06 -47.87 31.07
CA GLU A 73 40.53 -49.15 30.55
C GLU A 73 42.05 -49.18 30.40
N LYS A 74 42.63 -48.10 29.87
CA LYS A 74 44.09 -47.95 29.70
C LYS A 74 44.80 -47.96 31.06
N MET A 75 44.34 -47.17 32.01
CA MET A 75 44.91 -47.12 33.37
C MET A 75 44.76 -48.47 34.07
N LEU A 76 43.61 -49.13 33.95
CA LEU A 76 43.36 -50.46 34.51
C LEU A 76 44.31 -51.51 33.94
N ALA A 77 44.58 -51.47 32.64
CA ALA A 77 45.54 -52.37 31.99
C ALA A 77 46.97 -52.09 32.48
N GLN A 78 47.37 -50.82 32.57
CA GLN A 78 48.69 -50.40 33.02
C GLN A 78 48.95 -50.79 34.48
N VAL A 79 48.01 -50.50 35.40
CA VAL A 79 48.18 -50.82 36.82
C VAL A 79 48.30 -52.33 37.06
N ARG A 80 47.56 -53.14 36.31
CA ARG A 80 47.65 -54.61 36.37
C ARG A 80 48.98 -55.13 35.84
N LEU A 81 49.48 -54.54 34.75
CA LEU A 81 50.78 -54.90 34.18
C LEU A 81 51.91 -54.56 35.15
N ILE A 82 51.94 -53.35 35.70
CA ILE A 82 52.91 -52.93 36.72
C ILE A 82 52.86 -53.86 37.93
N ALA A 83 51.66 -54.15 38.44
CA ALA A 83 51.49 -55.09 39.55
C ALA A 83 52.00 -56.50 39.23
N SER A 84 51.81 -56.99 37.99
CA SER A 84 52.32 -58.29 37.55
C SER A 84 53.85 -58.34 37.46
N GLU A 85 54.49 -57.21 37.14
CA GLU A 85 55.95 -57.09 37.06
C GLU A 85 56.60 -56.93 38.44
N ILE A 86 55.93 -56.25 39.37
CA ILE A 86 56.32 -56.20 40.78
C ILE A 86 56.20 -57.61 41.40
N GLY A 87 55.16 -58.36 41.03
CA GLY A 87 54.91 -59.72 41.51
C GLY A 87 54.48 -59.78 42.97
N GLU A 88 54.68 -60.94 43.61
CA GLU A 88 54.31 -61.20 45.02
C GLU A 88 55.31 -60.58 46.03
N LEU A 89 56.01 -59.50 45.67
CA LEU A 89 56.89 -58.82 46.61
C LEU A 89 56.06 -58.24 47.77
N GLU A 90 56.53 -58.41 49.00
CA GLU A 90 56.02 -57.62 50.13
C GLU A 90 56.19 -56.13 49.79
N GLY A 91 55.17 -55.30 50.05
CA GLY A 91 55.20 -53.89 49.65
C GLY A 91 56.38 -53.12 50.24
N SER A 92 56.90 -53.57 51.39
CA SER A 92 58.12 -53.02 52.02
C SER A 92 59.42 -53.24 51.22
N LYS A 93 59.40 -54.16 50.25
CA LYS A 93 60.53 -54.45 49.36
C LYS A 93 60.47 -53.66 48.06
N ILE A 94 59.37 -52.99 47.76
CA ILE A 94 59.24 -52.13 46.58
C ILE A 94 60.05 -50.86 46.83
N THR A 95 60.92 -50.52 45.89
CA THR A 95 61.80 -49.34 46.00
C THR A 95 61.31 -48.21 45.13
N ARG A 96 61.62 -46.97 45.52
CA ARG A 96 61.29 -45.78 44.72
C ARG A 96 61.86 -45.83 43.31
N ASP A 97 63.08 -46.35 43.14
CA ASP A 97 63.72 -46.47 41.83
C ASP A 97 62.93 -47.39 40.88
N GLN A 98 62.31 -48.46 41.41
CA GLN A 98 61.40 -49.30 40.62
C GLN A 98 60.14 -48.54 40.21
N LEU A 99 59.54 -47.77 41.12
CA LEU A 99 58.35 -46.98 40.79
C LEU A 99 58.65 -45.87 39.76
N LEU A 100 59.84 -45.24 39.84
CA LEU A 100 60.28 -44.24 38.85
C LEU A 100 60.47 -44.85 37.46
N LEU A 101 60.97 -46.09 37.37
CA LEU A 101 61.06 -46.82 36.11
C LEU A 101 59.67 -47.02 35.49
N TYR A 102 58.69 -47.49 36.28
CA TYR A 102 57.32 -47.67 35.80
C TYR A 102 56.65 -46.35 35.43
N LYS A 103 56.91 -45.29 36.19
CA LYS A 103 56.43 -43.94 35.85
C LYS A 103 56.90 -43.52 34.45
N GLU A 104 58.19 -43.67 34.16
CA GLU A 104 58.77 -43.32 32.85
C GLU A 104 58.29 -44.25 31.73
N GLU A 105 58.25 -45.56 31.98
CA GLU A 105 57.88 -46.58 30.98
C GLU A 105 56.42 -46.47 30.53
N PHE A 106 55.50 -46.25 31.46
CA PHE A 106 54.06 -46.18 31.19
C PHE A 106 53.55 -44.76 30.94
N GLY A 107 54.43 -43.75 31.01
CA GLY A 107 54.06 -42.34 30.84
C GLY A 107 53.07 -41.89 31.91
N LEU A 108 53.31 -42.26 33.16
CA LEU A 108 52.47 -41.90 34.30
C LEU A 108 52.98 -40.61 34.94
N ASP A 109 52.09 -39.90 35.62
CA ASP A 109 52.51 -38.78 36.47
C ASP A 109 53.00 -39.24 37.82
N GLY A 110 52.45 -40.33 38.32
CA GLY A 110 53.02 -40.96 39.48
C GLY A 110 52.46 -42.31 39.83
N VAL A 111 53.21 -42.96 40.70
CA VAL A 111 52.95 -44.30 41.21
C VAL A 111 53.19 -44.28 42.71
N THR A 112 52.19 -44.71 43.47
CA THR A 112 52.24 -44.79 44.93
C THR A 112 51.86 -46.20 45.39
N VAL A 113 52.67 -46.76 46.27
CA VAL A 113 52.37 -48.00 46.99
C VAL A 113 51.83 -47.62 48.35
N PHE A 114 50.62 -48.07 48.62
CA PHE A 114 49.92 -47.88 49.89
C PHE A 114 49.96 -49.16 50.71
N GLN A 115 50.15 -49.05 52.02
CA GLN A 115 50.07 -50.19 52.95
C GLN A 115 49.30 -49.82 54.21
N GLU A 116 48.74 -50.83 54.88
CA GLU A 116 48.04 -50.65 56.15
C GLU A 116 49.05 -50.26 57.24
N ALA A 117 48.83 -49.10 57.85
CA ALA A 117 49.65 -48.54 58.91
C ALA A 117 48.79 -48.29 60.16
N GLY A 118 48.47 -49.37 60.87
CA GLY A 118 47.67 -49.30 62.11
C GLY A 118 46.17 -49.14 61.82
N ASN A 119 45.66 -47.92 61.86
CA ASN A 119 44.24 -47.60 61.64
C ASN A 119 44.01 -46.67 60.43
N ASP A 120 44.95 -46.73 59.48
CA ASP A 120 45.03 -45.94 58.27
C ASP A 120 45.71 -46.75 57.15
N VAL A 121 45.57 -46.28 55.92
CA VAL A 121 46.27 -46.77 54.74
C VAL A 121 47.12 -45.61 54.23
N THR A 122 48.44 -45.75 54.34
CA THR A 122 49.39 -44.67 54.05
C THR A 122 50.28 -44.99 52.87
N GLY A 123 50.62 -43.98 52.06
CA GLY A 123 51.60 -44.12 50.99
C GLY A 123 52.99 -44.40 51.56
N THR A 124 53.49 -45.63 51.41
CA THR A 124 54.80 -46.04 51.96
C THR A 124 55.94 -45.77 51.00
N VAL A 125 55.69 -45.87 49.69
CA VAL A 125 56.67 -45.60 48.64
C VAL A 125 55.96 -44.88 47.50
N THR A 126 56.50 -43.75 47.04
CA THR A 126 55.89 -42.94 46.00
C THR A 126 56.95 -42.32 45.08
N THR A 127 56.57 -42.07 43.83
CA THR A 127 57.39 -41.33 42.88
C THR A 127 57.42 -39.83 43.17
N GLU A 128 56.38 -39.27 43.79
CA GLU A 128 56.28 -37.82 44.04
C GLU A 128 56.90 -37.41 45.37
N ALA A 129 57.66 -36.31 45.33
CA ALA A 129 58.34 -35.80 46.50
C ALA A 129 57.35 -35.08 47.43
N GLY A 130 56.93 -35.76 48.49
CA GLY A 130 56.05 -35.19 49.52
C GLY A 130 54.84 -36.06 49.87
N ASP A 131 54.53 -37.05 49.02
CA ASP A 131 53.39 -37.96 49.23
C ASP A 131 53.74 -39.16 50.13
N GLU A 132 54.98 -39.23 50.61
CA GLU A 132 55.39 -40.23 51.60
C GLU A 132 54.62 -39.99 52.91
N ASN A 133 53.91 -41.01 53.38
CA ASN A 133 52.94 -40.97 54.47
C ASN A 133 51.61 -40.25 54.16
N PHE A 134 51.24 -40.07 52.89
CA PHE A 134 49.90 -39.57 52.54
C PHE A 134 48.81 -40.48 53.13
N SER A 135 47.92 -39.90 53.93
CA SER A 135 46.86 -40.60 54.67
C SER A 135 45.57 -40.68 53.85
N LEU A 136 45.16 -41.88 53.45
CA LEU A 136 43.85 -42.07 52.80
C LEU A 136 42.69 -41.80 53.74
N LYS A 137 42.90 -41.88 55.06
CA LYS A 137 41.89 -41.51 56.07
C LYS A 137 41.68 -40.02 56.19
N GLU A 138 42.74 -39.22 56.21
CA GLU A 138 42.62 -37.76 56.18
C GLU A 138 41.98 -37.27 54.89
N ALA A 139 42.24 -37.97 53.78
CA ALA A 139 41.61 -37.72 52.49
C ALA A 139 40.15 -38.25 52.39
N GLY A 140 39.66 -39.00 53.39
CA GLY A 140 38.27 -39.50 53.42
C GLY A 140 38.02 -40.80 52.63
N TYR A 141 39.06 -41.46 52.12
CA TYR A 141 38.97 -42.66 51.28
C TYR A 141 39.34 -43.97 52.00
N TYR A 142 39.58 -43.93 53.31
CA TYR A 142 40.05 -45.09 54.08
C TYR A 142 39.18 -46.34 53.93
N GLU A 143 37.85 -46.22 54.03
CA GLU A 143 36.95 -47.38 53.94
C GLU A 143 37.02 -48.04 52.54
N ALA A 144 37.01 -47.23 51.47
CA ALA A 144 37.17 -47.73 50.10
C ALA A 144 38.54 -48.40 49.90
N ALA A 145 39.61 -47.79 50.42
CA ALA A 145 40.96 -48.35 50.33
C ALA A 145 41.09 -49.68 51.07
N ILE A 146 40.48 -49.80 52.27
CA ILE A 146 40.45 -51.01 53.07
C ILE A 146 39.63 -52.11 52.40
N ASP A 147 38.48 -51.76 51.79
CA ASP A 147 37.68 -52.72 51.04
C ASP A 147 38.49 -53.33 49.89
N VAL A 148 39.19 -52.50 49.12
CA VAL A 148 40.09 -52.98 48.05
C VAL A 148 41.24 -53.81 48.62
N LEU A 149 41.90 -53.33 49.67
CA LEU A 149 42.99 -54.04 50.35
C LEU A 149 42.56 -55.37 50.97
N ARG A 150 41.27 -55.61 51.23
CA ARG A 150 40.76 -56.86 51.80
C ARG A 150 40.15 -57.78 50.75
N SER A 151 39.66 -57.24 49.64
CA SER A 151 39.18 -58.03 48.51
C SER A 151 40.34 -58.49 47.62
N GLU A 152 40.61 -59.80 47.58
CA GLU A 152 41.63 -60.37 46.68
C GLU A 152 41.24 -60.20 45.20
N GLY A 153 42.18 -59.74 44.37
CA GLY A 153 41.99 -59.58 42.92
C GLY A 153 40.99 -58.49 42.52
N SER A 154 40.48 -57.70 43.47
CA SER A 154 39.55 -56.62 43.18
C SER A 154 40.28 -55.41 42.62
N THR A 155 39.64 -54.73 41.67
CA THR A 155 40.10 -53.43 41.19
C THR A 155 39.01 -52.41 41.47
N THR A 156 39.41 -51.22 41.93
CA THR A 156 38.47 -50.10 42.06
C THR A 156 39.11 -48.90 41.39
N LEU A 157 38.46 -48.45 40.33
CA LEU A 157 38.74 -47.15 39.75
C LEU A 157 38.01 -46.13 40.62
N ILE A 158 38.77 -45.17 41.15
CA ILE A 158 38.20 -44.03 41.85
C ILE A 158 38.41 -42.85 40.90
N SER A 159 37.41 -42.58 40.07
CA SER A 159 37.37 -41.32 39.32
C SER A 159 37.27 -40.19 40.33
N SER A 160 38.07 -39.13 40.15
CA SER A 160 38.05 -37.96 41.03
C SER A 160 36.69 -37.23 41.05
N GLU A 161 35.78 -37.55 40.12
CA GLU A 161 34.44 -36.98 40.05
C GLU A 161 33.55 -37.33 41.25
N THR A 162 33.84 -38.41 42.01
CA THR A 162 33.11 -38.65 43.27
C THR A 162 33.49 -37.66 44.38
N VAL A 163 34.47 -36.78 44.11
CA VAL A 163 34.85 -35.62 44.93
C VAL A 163 34.75 -34.34 44.09
N ALA A 164 33.63 -34.19 43.39
CA ALA A 164 33.11 -32.88 43.01
C ALA A 164 32.51 -32.19 44.25
N GLY A 165 33.41 -31.79 45.15
CA GLY A 165 33.13 -30.95 46.32
C GLY A 165 34.13 -29.82 46.36
N THR A 166 34.07 -28.93 45.38
CA THR A 166 34.65 -27.57 45.40
C THR A 166 36.14 -27.48 45.78
N ASN A 167 37.01 -27.71 44.81
CA ASN A 167 38.01 -26.74 44.35
C ASN A 167 38.93 -27.42 43.33
N ILE A 168 38.59 -27.28 42.06
CA ILE A 168 39.59 -27.36 40.99
C ILE A 168 40.52 -26.16 41.22
N THR A 169 41.55 -26.34 42.04
CA THR A 169 42.70 -25.44 42.05
C THR A 169 43.50 -25.65 40.77
N HIS A 170 42.96 -25.11 39.68
CA HIS A 170 43.61 -24.38 38.59
C HIS A 170 44.94 -24.84 37.96
N ASP A 171 45.48 -26.03 38.21
CA ASP A 171 46.66 -26.42 37.41
C ASP A 171 46.64 -27.83 36.83
N LYS A 172 46.14 -28.88 37.51
CA LYS A 172 46.15 -30.25 36.94
C LYS A 172 45.03 -31.13 37.46
N GLN A 173 44.25 -31.74 36.56
CA GLN A 173 43.33 -32.82 36.91
C GLN A 173 44.05 -34.15 36.75
N HIS A 174 44.12 -34.95 37.82
CA HIS A 174 44.68 -36.29 37.78
C HIS A 174 43.57 -37.32 37.95
N LYS A 175 43.60 -38.39 37.15
CA LYS A 175 42.76 -39.57 37.35
C LYS A 175 43.57 -40.63 38.08
N TYR A 176 42.95 -41.35 39.01
CA TYR A 176 43.63 -42.33 39.88
C TYR A 176 43.05 -43.73 39.68
N ALA A 177 43.93 -44.73 39.52
CA ALA A 177 43.55 -46.13 39.48
C ALA A 177 44.21 -46.90 40.62
N TYR A 178 43.42 -47.68 41.36
CA TYR A 178 43.87 -48.45 42.52
C TYR A 178 43.69 -49.95 42.26
N TYR A 179 44.75 -50.73 42.47
CA TYR A 179 44.75 -52.17 42.24
C TYR A 179 45.55 -52.91 43.30
N ARG A 180 45.01 -54.02 43.78
CA ARG A 180 45.69 -54.92 44.69
C ARG A 180 46.07 -56.22 43.96
N PRO A 181 47.36 -56.51 43.73
CA PRO A 181 47.78 -57.80 43.21
C PRO A 181 47.39 -58.96 44.15
N GLU A 182 47.22 -60.16 43.59
CA GLU A 182 46.92 -61.36 44.38
C GLU A 182 48.04 -61.62 45.41
N ASN A 183 47.68 -62.01 46.62
CA ASN A 183 48.59 -62.26 47.75
C ASN A 183 49.45 -61.07 48.21
N ALA A 184 49.23 -59.86 47.68
CA ALA A 184 49.96 -58.66 48.08
C ALA A 184 49.42 -58.05 49.38
N ASP A 185 50.33 -57.50 50.19
CA ASP A 185 50.05 -56.71 51.41
C ASP A 185 50.04 -55.19 51.14
N TYR A 186 49.96 -54.80 49.87
CA TYR A 186 49.97 -53.41 49.41
C TYR A 186 48.90 -53.14 48.36
N LEU A 187 48.54 -51.86 48.24
CA LEU A 187 47.66 -51.32 47.21
C LEU A 187 48.49 -50.45 46.27
N LEU A 188 48.51 -50.80 45.00
CA LEU A 188 49.15 -50.01 43.97
C LEU A 188 48.21 -48.92 43.49
N ASN A 189 48.66 -47.68 43.53
CA ASN A 189 47.99 -46.54 42.93
C ASN A 189 48.83 -46.00 41.79
N ILE A 190 48.22 -45.82 40.63
CA ILE A 190 48.79 -45.02 39.55
C ILE A 190 47.89 -43.81 39.30
N TYR A 191 48.48 -42.73 38.82
CA TYR A 191 47.74 -41.60 38.32
C TYR A 191 48.40 -40.98 37.10
N VAL A 192 47.55 -40.39 36.27
CA VAL A 192 47.91 -39.73 35.03
C VAL A 192 47.21 -38.38 34.98
N GLU A 193 47.88 -37.38 34.42
CA GLU A 193 47.28 -36.12 34.04
C GLU A 193 46.20 -36.47 33.05
N ALA A 194 45.00 -35.96 33.29
CA ALA A 194 43.94 -36.01 32.31
C ALA A 194 44.20 -34.95 31.22
N GLU A 195 45.44 -34.86 30.70
CA GLU A 195 45.84 -33.89 29.68
C GLU A 195 45.00 -34.07 28.42
N ASP A 196 44.76 -35.31 27.99
CA ASP A 196 43.90 -35.62 26.85
C ASP A 196 42.45 -35.15 27.06
N ILE A 197 41.93 -35.29 28.29
CA ILE A 197 40.59 -34.82 28.66
C ILE A 197 40.55 -33.30 28.73
N THR A 198 41.55 -32.67 29.34
CA THR A 198 41.65 -31.22 29.47
C THR A 198 41.80 -30.58 28.10
N ALA A 199 42.68 -31.11 27.25
CA ALA A 199 42.85 -30.67 25.87
C ALA A 199 41.58 -30.88 25.03
N TYR A 200 40.82 -31.94 25.29
CA TYR A 200 39.51 -32.14 24.67
C TYR A 200 38.50 -31.09 25.15
N LEU A 201 38.41 -30.82 26.46
CA LEU A 201 37.52 -29.79 27.02
C LEU A 201 37.88 -28.38 26.51
N ASP A 202 39.16 -28.08 26.33
CA ASP A 202 39.62 -26.81 25.75
C ASP A 202 39.19 -26.65 24.28
N GLN A 203 39.02 -27.75 23.55
CA GLN A 203 38.68 -27.75 22.12
C GLN A 203 37.18 -27.94 21.85
N ALA A 204 36.50 -28.73 22.66
CA ALA A 204 35.14 -29.23 22.45
C ALA A 204 34.24 -29.08 23.67
N GLY A 205 34.77 -28.57 24.79
CA GLY A 205 34.00 -28.29 25.99
C GLY A 205 33.05 -27.10 25.83
N PRO A 206 32.24 -26.81 26.86
CA PRO A 206 31.20 -25.78 26.79
C PRO A 206 31.67 -24.39 26.35
N GLU A 207 32.85 -23.95 26.80
CA GLU A 207 33.40 -22.65 26.43
C GLU A 207 33.77 -22.59 24.95
N ALA A 208 34.47 -23.61 24.46
CA ALA A 208 34.85 -23.72 23.06
C ALA A 208 33.61 -23.78 22.16
N LEU A 209 32.60 -24.55 22.57
CA LEU A 209 31.33 -24.67 21.86
C LEU A 209 30.57 -23.33 21.79
N ILE A 210 30.43 -22.62 22.91
CA ILE A 210 29.77 -21.31 22.95
C ILE A 210 30.50 -20.31 22.04
N ASN A 211 31.84 -20.30 22.08
CA ASN A 211 32.66 -19.42 21.25
C ASN A 211 32.56 -19.80 19.76
N GLU A 212 32.56 -21.10 19.42
CA GLU A 212 32.36 -21.58 18.06
C GLU A 212 31.01 -21.11 17.52
N MET A 213 29.94 -21.27 18.31
CA MET A 213 28.59 -20.87 17.91
C MET A 213 28.45 -19.36 17.74
N LYS A 214 29.00 -18.58 18.66
CA LYS A 214 29.06 -17.11 18.53
C LYS A 214 29.77 -16.68 17.24
N ASN A 215 30.86 -17.37 16.86
CA ASN A 215 31.60 -17.06 15.65
C ASN A 215 30.87 -17.48 14.35
N HIS A 216 30.10 -18.58 14.39
CA HIS A 216 29.35 -19.06 13.22
C HIS A 216 28.00 -18.37 13.04
N LEU A 217 27.38 -17.94 14.14
CA LEU A 217 26.07 -17.33 14.16
C LEU A 217 26.22 -15.84 14.47
N SER A 218 26.22 -15.01 13.42
CA SER A 218 26.31 -13.55 13.57
C SER A 218 25.16 -12.95 14.39
N VAL A 219 24.08 -13.72 14.60
CA VAL A 219 22.93 -13.33 15.43
C VAL A 219 23.17 -13.56 16.92
N MET A 220 24.14 -14.40 17.32
CA MET A 220 24.43 -14.70 18.72
C MET A 220 25.46 -13.70 19.24
N GLU A 221 25.05 -12.86 20.19
CA GLU A 221 25.93 -11.84 20.78
C GLU A 221 26.66 -12.39 22.01
N GLU A 222 25.93 -13.09 22.89
CA GLU A 222 26.47 -13.68 24.12
C GLU A 222 25.97 -15.11 24.29
N GLY A 223 26.78 -15.92 24.97
CA GLY A 223 26.39 -17.23 25.45
C GLY A 223 27.09 -17.53 26.77
N ALA A 224 26.40 -18.24 27.66
CA ALA A 224 26.94 -18.71 28.93
C ALA A 224 26.31 -20.04 29.33
N LEU A 225 27.08 -20.87 30.03
CA LEU A 225 26.61 -22.08 30.71
C LEU A 225 26.74 -21.88 32.21
N TYR A 226 25.70 -22.21 32.95
CA TYR A 226 25.65 -22.15 34.41
C TYR A 226 25.50 -23.54 34.99
N GLU A 227 26.18 -23.78 36.10
CA GLU A 227 26.11 -25.00 36.90
C GLU A 227 25.39 -24.72 38.23
N LEU A 228 24.51 -25.63 38.65
CA LEU A 228 23.78 -25.54 39.91
C LEU A 228 24.64 -26.13 41.04
N THR A 229 25.15 -25.26 41.91
CA THR A 229 25.89 -25.64 43.12
C THR A 229 25.01 -25.51 44.38
N GLU A 230 25.51 -25.97 45.54
CA GLU A 230 24.85 -25.73 46.83
C GLU A 230 24.63 -24.23 47.13
N SER A 231 25.47 -23.36 46.55
CA SER A 231 25.39 -21.91 46.70
C SER A 231 24.48 -21.22 45.66
N GLY A 232 23.88 -21.99 44.75
CA GLY A 232 23.09 -21.51 43.62
C GLY A 232 23.82 -21.67 42.28
N TRP A 233 23.33 -20.99 41.27
CA TRP A 233 23.89 -21.03 39.92
C TRP A 233 25.23 -20.28 39.82
N THR A 234 26.27 -20.96 39.34
CA THR A 234 27.60 -20.40 39.10
C THR A 234 27.96 -20.49 37.63
N LEU A 235 28.69 -19.50 37.10
CA LEU A 235 29.14 -19.52 35.72
C LEU A 235 30.13 -20.66 35.51
N ALA A 236 29.77 -21.61 34.65
CA ALA A 236 30.62 -22.74 34.27
C ALA A 236 31.46 -22.41 33.01
N ALA A 237 30.86 -21.71 32.04
CA ALA A 237 31.54 -21.32 30.81
C ALA A 237 30.91 -20.10 30.13
N GLY A 238 31.69 -19.40 29.30
CA GLY A 238 31.20 -18.34 28.43
C GLY A 238 31.30 -16.94 29.02
N THR A 239 30.41 -16.05 28.60
CA THR A 239 30.48 -14.62 28.98
C THR A 239 29.95 -14.44 30.40
N ASP A 240 30.70 -13.70 31.24
CA ASP A 240 30.26 -13.30 32.57
C ASP A 240 29.08 -12.32 32.47
N VAL A 241 27.87 -12.87 32.59
CA VAL A 241 26.63 -12.11 32.56
C VAL A 241 26.17 -12.03 34.00
N THR A 242 26.21 -10.82 34.55
CA THR A 242 25.80 -10.58 35.94
C THR A 242 24.35 -11.05 36.12
N MET A 243 24.15 -12.18 36.80
CA MET A 243 22.82 -12.69 37.11
C MET A 243 22.14 -11.74 38.08
N SER A 244 21.03 -11.11 37.67
CA SER A 244 20.11 -10.51 38.62
C SER A 244 19.32 -11.59 39.35
N GLU A 245 18.82 -11.31 40.56
CA GLU A 245 17.93 -12.26 41.28
C GLU A 245 16.76 -12.72 40.41
N ASP A 246 16.17 -11.81 39.63
CA ASP A 246 15.09 -12.12 38.68
C ASP A 246 15.51 -13.11 37.58
N LEU A 247 16.80 -13.15 37.22
CA LEU A 247 17.35 -14.06 36.22
C LEU A 247 17.53 -15.47 36.79
N ALA A 248 17.88 -15.56 38.08
CA ALA A 248 18.02 -16.84 38.77
C ALA A 248 16.69 -17.62 38.84
N GLU A 249 15.56 -16.92 38.98
CA GLU A 249 14.22 -17.54 38.96
C GLU A 249 13.82 -18.09 37.58
N LEU A 250 14.48 -17.63 36.50
CA LEU A 250 14.16 -18.02 35.13
C LEU A 250 14.90 -19.29 34.70
N ILE A 251 15.94 -19.69 35.42
CA ILE A 251 16.80 -20.83 35.07
C ILE A 251 16.05 -22.13 35.32
N GLY A 252 16.05 -23.02 34.32
CA GLY A 252 15.22 -24.23 34.32
C GLY A 252 13.81 -24.03 33.73
N SER A 253 13.48 -22.81 33.29
CA SER A 253 12.27 -22.50 32.52
C SER A 253 12.64 -21.89 31.18
N THR A 254 11.96 -22.29 30.10
CA THR A 254 12.10 -21.64 28.79
C THR A 254 11.42 -20.26 28.85
N ASN A 255 12.19 -19.23 29.19
CA ASN A 255 11.68 -17.87 29.27
C ASN A 255 12.34 -16.97 28.24
N ARG A 256 11.50 -16.15 27.59
CA ARG A 256 11.84 -15.35 26.42
C ARG A 256 11.51 -13.91 26.72
N THR A 257 12.54 -13.14 27.07
CA THR A 257 12.39 -11.71 27.34
C THR A 257 12.90 -10.91 26.15
N GLY A 258 11.98 -10.29 25.41
CA GLY A 258 12.30 -9.42 24.28
C GLY A 258 12.59 -7.99 24.74
N GLY A 259 13.85 -7.56 24.67
CA GLY A 259 14.24 -6.16 24.75
C GLY A 259 14.30 -5.50 23.36
N ASP A 260 14.42 -4.17 23.32
CA ASP A 260 14.46 -3.42 22.05
C ASP A 260 15.68 -3.76 21.18
N SER A 261 16.76 -4.29 21.76
CA SER A 261 17.99 -4.67 21.04
C SER A 261 18.33 -6.16 21.08
N TYR A 262 17.99 -6.87 22.17
CA TYR A 262 18.39 -8.27 22.35
C TYR A 262 17.20 -9.16 22.69
N TYR A 263 17.23 -10.37 22.12
CA TYR A 263 16.32 -11.45 22.47
C TYR A 263 17.07 -12.47 23.33
N LYS A 264 16.66 -12.60 24.60
CA LYS A 264 17.35 -13.47 25.57
C LYS A 264 16.61 -14.79 25.70
N LEU A 265 17.38 -15.88 25.67
CA LEU A 265 16.90 -17.24 25.80
C LEU A 265 17.61 -17.91 26.99
N PHE A 266 16.82 -18.58 27.82
CA PHE A 266 17.28 -19.42 28.92
C PHE A 266 16.65 -20.80 28.77
N PHE A 267 17.45 -21.86 28.87
CA PHE A 267 16.95 -23.21 28.79
C PHE A 267 17.82 -24.18 29.61
N PRO A 268 17.21 -25.20 30.26
CA PRO A 268 17.96 -26.24 30.93
C PRO A 268 18.68 -27.13 29.91
N VAL A 269 19.94 -27.45 30.20
CA VAL A 269 20.70 -28.47 29.46
C VAL A 269 20.44 -29.83 30.10
N ASN A 270 20.57 -29.92 31.42
CA ASN A 270 20.21 -31.07 32.25
C ASN A 270 19.86 -30.61 33.68
N ASP A 271 19.79 -31.51 34.65
CA ASP A 271 19.41 -31.20 36.04
C ASP A 271 20.43 -30.29 36.77
N SER A 272 21.68 -30.28 36.33
CA SER A 272 22.78 -29.53 36.95
C SER A 272 23.21 -28.32 36.12
N TYR A 273 22.85 -28.25 34.83
CA TYR A 273 23.34 -27.24 33.91
C TYR A 273 22.22 -26.51 33.16
N ALA A 274 22.39 -25.21 32.97
CA ALA A 274 21.49 -24.38 32.17
C ALA A 274 22.25 -23.40 31.28
N ALA A 275 21.76 -23.21 30.07
CA ALA A 275 22.37 -22.34 29.08
C ALA A 275 21.61 -21.01 28.97
N TYR A 276 22.38 -19.95 28.75
CA TYR A 276 21.92 -18.61 28.39
C TYR A 276 22.45 -18.27 27.00
N VAL A 277 21.59 -17.71 26.16
CA VAL A 277 21.98 -17.14 24.87
C VAL A 277 21.29 -15.79 24.69
N SER A 278 22.03 -14.79 24.23
CA SER A 278 21.46 -13.54 23.76
C SER A 278 21.63 -13.39 22.25
N LEU A 279 20.54 -13.04 21.58
CA LEU A 279 20.51 -12.82 20.15
C LEU A 279 20.37 -11.33 19.85
N ASP A 280 21.22 -10.81 18.98
CA ASP A 280 21.09 -9.46 18.45
C ASP A 280 19.92 -9.40 17.46
N ARG A 281 18.82 -8.77 17.89
CA ARG A 281 17.61 -8.63 17.07
C ARG A 281 17.85 -7.70 15.89
N SER A 282 18.85 -6.82 15.93
CA SER A 282 19.20 -5.92 14.84
C SER A 282 19.81 -6.66 13.64
N GLU A 283 20.59 -7.72 13.90
CA GLU A 283 21.17 -8.59 12.86
C GLU A 283 20.08 -9.39 12.13
N ILE A 284 19.04 -9.82 12.85
CA ILE A 284 17.87 -10.50 12.26
C ILE A 284 16.97 -9.50 11.53
N SER A 285 16.66 -8.37 12.18
CA SER A 285 15.69 -7.41 11.65
C SER A 285 16.23 -6.54 10.52
N GLY A 286 17.54 -6.27 10.47
CA GLY A 286 18.17 -5.41 9.46
C GLY A 286 17.88 -5.85 8.02
N PRO A 287 18.16 -7.11 7.64
CA PRO A 287 17.82 -7.64 6.32
C PRO A 287 16.31 -7.57 6.02
N ILE A 288 15.46 -7.84 7.01
CA ILE A 288 13.99 -7.83 6.87
C ILE A 288 13.50 -6.40 6.62
N TYR A 289 13.97 -5.42 7.39
CA TYR A 289 13.65 -4.00 7.21
C TYR A 289 14.10 -3.50 5.84
N ARG A 290 15.33 -3.83 5.43
CA ARG A 290 15.85 -3.43 4.10
C ARG A 290 14.98 -3.99 2.97
N ASN A 291 14.64 -5.28 3.05
CA ASN A 291 13.78 -5.93 2.06
C ASN A 291 12.34 -5.38 2.10
N SER A 292 11.81 -5.10 3.29
CA SER A 292 10.50 -4.48 3.49
C SER A 292 10.44 -3.08 2.86
N LEU A 293 11.48 -2.25 3.04
CA LEU A 293 11.55 -0.93 2.41
C LEU A 293 11.53 -1.01 0.88
N ILE A 294 12.23 -1.99 0.30
CA ILE A 294 12.20 -2.24 -1.15
C ILE A 294 10.79 -2.63 -1.60
N VAL A 295 10.14 -3.56 -0.88
CA VAL A 295 8.77 -4.00 -1.19
C VAL A 295 7.77 -2.84 -1.03
N MET A 296 7.93 -2.00 0.01
CA MET A 296 7.11 -0.83 0.23
C MET A 296 7.27 0.19 -0.91
N ALA A 297 8.50 0.48 -1.33
CA ALA A 297 8.78 1.35 -2.46
C ALA A 297 8.17 0.81 -3.76
N LEU A 298 8.28 -0.49 -4.01
CA LEU A 298 7.71 -1.15 -5.19
C LEU A 298 6.17 -1.07 -5.20
N ARG A 299 5.52 -1.14 -4.02
CA ARG A 299 4.07 -0.98 -3.86
C ARG A 299 3.57 0.45 -4.08
N LEU A 300 4.42 1.46 -3.88
CA LEU A 300 4.08 2.86 -4.18
C LEU A 300 4.10 3.17 -5.68
N LEU A 301 4.86 2.43 -6.47
CA LEU A 301 4.96 2.63 -7.92
C LEU A 301 3.61 2.53 -8.66
N PRO A 302 2.78 1.48 -8.48
CA PRO A 302 1.46 1.41 -9.11
C PRO A 302 0.53 2.51 -8.62
N LEU A 303 0.67 2.96 -7.36
CA LEU A 303 -0.12 4.04 -6.78
C LEU A 303 0.17 5.38 -7.48
N ILE A 304 1.45 5.68 -7.73
CA ILE A 304 1.88 6.85 -8.50
C ILE A 304 1.39 6.76 -9.94
N LEU A 305 1.53 5.59 -10.57
CA LEU A 305 1.08 5.37 -11.95
C LEU A 305 -0.44 5.55 -12.07
N PHE A 306 -1.20 5.09 -11.07
CA PHE A 306 -2.63 5.29 -10.97
C PHE A 306 -3.03 6.77 -10.88
N ILE A 307 -2.34 7.57 -10.05
CA ILE A 307 -2.54 9.03 -9.99
C ILE A 307 -2.30 9.67 -11.36
N ILE A 308 -1.22 9.28 -12.06
CA ILE A 308 -0.89 9.81 -13.39
C ILE A 308 -1.98 9.46 -14.41
N LEU A 309 -2.46 8.21 -14.40
CA LEU A 309 -3.53 7.76 -15.31
C LEU A 309 -4.84 8.50 -15.06
N ILE A 310 -5.28 8.61 -13.80
CA ILE A 310 -6.50 9.36 -13.45
C ILE A 310 -6.35 10.82 -13.84
N SER A 311 -5.21 11.44 -13.53
CA SER A 311 -4.97 12.85 -13.87
C SER A 311 -5.06 13.08 -15.37
N LYS A 312 -4.41 12.22 -16.18
CA LYS A 312 -4.50 12.29 -17.65
C LYS A 312 -5.94 12.12 -18.15
N PHE A 313 -6.67 11.15 -17.61
CA PHE A 313 -8.06 10.89 -17.98
C PHE A 313 -8.97 12.08 -17.68
N PHE A 314 -8.91 12.64 -16.47
CA PHE A 314 -9.74 13.78 -16.07
C PHE A 314 -9.35 15.07 -16.79
N ASN A 315 -8.06 15.28 -17.07
CA ASN A 315 -7.62 16.43 -17.85
C ASN A 315 -8.24 16.39 -19.26
N ARG A 316 -8.26 15.21 -19.90
CA ARG A 316 -8.92 15.03 -21.21
C ARG A 316 -10.42 15.36 -21.16
N ILE A 317 -11.13 14.87 -20.14
CA ILE A 317 -12.56 15.16 -19.95
C ILE A 317 -12.79 16.66 -19.75
N ALA A 318 -12.00 17.29 -18.87
CA ALA A 318 -12.13 18.71 -18.57
C ALA A 318 -11.90 19.59 -19.80
N ASP A 319 -10.88 19.27 -20.61
CA ASP A 319 -10.58 19.99 -21.84
C ASP A 319 -11.72 19.84 -22.86
N ASN A 320 -12.29 18.64 -22.98
CA ASN A 320 -13.45 18.38 -23.85
C ASN A 320 -14.69 19.15 -23.40
N ILE A 321 -14.98 19.19 -22.09
CA ILE A 321 -16.08 19.98 -21.53
C ILE A 321 -15.85 21.48 -21.79
N GLN A 322 -14.62 21.97 -21.65
CA GLN A 322 -14.32 23.38 -21.94
C GLN A 322 -14.57 23.73 -23.41
N LYS A 323 -14.26 22.83 -24.35
CA LYS A 323 -14.61 23.01 -25.76
C LYS A 323 -16.13 23.09 -25.99
N LEU A 324 -16.93 22.31 -25.26
CA LEU A 324 -18.39 22.39 -25.30
C LEU A 324 -18.89 23.73 -24.75
N ILE A 325 -18.39 24.15 -23.58
CA ILE A 325 -18.76 25.43 -22.95
C ILE A 325 -18.44 26.60 -23.88
N ASN A 326 -17.26 26.59 -24.51
CA ASN A 326 -16.88 27.63 -25.46
C ASN A 326 -17.80 27.66 -26.69
N GLN A 327 -18.24 26.50 -27.19
CA GLN A 327 -19.25 26.47 -28.27
C GLN A 327 -20.58 27.06 -27.82
N VAL A 328 -21.09 26.67 -26.64
CA VAL A 328 -22.35 27.22 -26.08
C VAL A 328 -22.26 28.72 -25.97
N SER A 329 -21.17 29.23 -25.39
CA SER A 329 -20.95 30.68 -25.23
C SER A 329 -20.88 31.41 -26.57
N GLY A 330 -20.29 30.79 -27.61
CA GLY A 330 -20.33 31.32 -28.98
C GLY A 330 -21.74 31.38 -29.56
N LEU A 331 -22.54 30.32 -29.36
CA LEU A 331 -23.94 30.26 -29.80
C LEU A 331 -24.81 31.30 -29.07
N GLU A 332 -24.61 31.46 -27.76
CA GLU A 332 -25.29 32.49 -26.95
C GLU A 332 -24.94 33.90 -27.43
N GLY A 333 -23.70 34.12 -27.86
CA GLY A 333 -23.25 35.37 -28.48
C GLY A 333 -23.69 35.57 -29.94
N GLY A 334 -24.54 34.67 -30.49
CA GLY A 334 -25.07 34.77 -31.84
C GLY A 334 -24.17 34.21 -32.95
N ASP A 335 -23.01 33.63 -32.63
CA ASP A 335 -22.14 32.98 -33.61
C ASP A 335 -22.56 31.51 -33.84
N LEU A 336 -23.38 31.30 -34.87
CA LEU A 336 -23.86 29.98 -35.28
C LEU A 336 -22.87 29.20 -36.15
N THR A 337 -21.70 29.77 -36.40
CA THR A 337 -20.61 29.11 -37.16
C THR A 337 -19.69 28.31 -36.25
N VAL A 338 -19.75 28.55 -34.92
CA VAL A 338 -18.90 27.88 -33.94
C VAL A 338 -19.21 26.38 -33.87
N LYS A 339 -18.19 25.58 -34.20
CA LYS A 339 -18.21 24.12 -34.08
C LYS A 339 -17.09 23.70 -33.16
N ASN A 340 -17.29 22.62 -32.42
CA ASN A 340 -16.19 21.93 -31.75
C ASN A 340 -15.96 20.58 -32.38
N ASP A 341 -14.71 20.16 -32.34
CA ASP A 341 -14.31 18.80 -32.65
C ASP A 341 -13.71 18.17 -31.40
N ILE A 342 -14.44 17.20 -30.88
CA ILE A 342 -14.07 16.43 -29.69
C ILE A 342 -13.58 15.08 -30.17
N ASP A 343 -12.26 14.92 -30.15
CA ASP A 343 -11.56 13.67 -30.40
C ASP A 343 -11.69 12.74 -29.18
N ASP A 344 -12.88 12.19 -29.02
CA ASP A 344 -13.24 11.24 -27.98
C ASP A 344 -14.22 10.19 -28.51
N THR A 345 -14.22 8.98 -27.96
CA THR A 345 -15.13 7.93 -28.43
C THR A 345 -16.43 7.88 -27.63
N GLY A 346 -16.48 8.55 -26.48
CA GLY A 346 -17.60 8.51 -25.53
C GLY A 346 -18.76 9.48 -25.80
N GLU A 347 -19.52 9.74 -24.75
CA GLU A 347 -20.74 10.55 -24.72
C GLU A 347 -20.48 12.01 -25.08
N LEU A 348 -19.31 12.54 -24.73
CA LEU A 348 -18.95 13.93 -25.04
C LEU A 348 -18.83 14.18 -26.55
N ARG A 349 -18.35 13.20 -27.33
CA ARG A 349 -18.37 13.30 -28.80
C ARG A 349 -19.80 13.26 -29.34
N LYS A 350 -20.67 12.39 -28.81
CA LYS A 350 -22.08 12.34 -29.21
C LYS A 350 -22.78 13.68 -28.94
N LEU A 351 -22.45 14.31 -27.81
CA LEU A 351 -22.95 15.64 -27.45
C LEU A 351 -22.42 16.71 -28.41
N SER A 352 -21.10 16.75 -28.65
CA SER A 352 -20.47 17.63 -29.66
C SER A 352 -21.12 17.51 -31.04
N VAL A 353 -21.30 16.28 -31.55
CA VAL A 353 -21.97 16.04 -32.83
C VAL A 353 -23.41 16.57 -32.82
N SER A 354 -24.13 16.37 -31.72
CA SER A 354 -25.51 16.87 -31.58
C SER A 354 -25.57 18.39 -31.54
N MET A 355 -24.63 19.05 -30.85
CA MET A 355 -24.52 20.51 -30.80
C MET A 355 -24.12 21.10 -32.16
N ASN A 356 -23.18 20.48 -32.87
CA ASN A 356 -22.82 20.88 -34.23
C ASN A 356 -24.02 20.77 -35.18
N LYS A 357 -24.82 19.70 -35.08
CA LYS A 357 -26.08 19.56 -35.85
C LYS A 357 -27.10 20.62 -35.48
N MET A 358 -27.22 20.97 -34.19
CA MET A 358 -28.11 22.04 -33.73
C MET A 358 -27.67 23.40 -34.29
N SER A 359 -26.39 23.75 -34.17
CA SER A 359 -25.79 24.95 -34.74
C SER A 359 -26.06 25.06 -36.24
N HIS A 360 -25.85 23.96 -36.97
CA HIS A 360 -26.10 23.91 -38.41
C HIS A 360 -27.59 24.09 -38.77
N ARG A 361 -28.51 23.48 -38.00
CA ARG A 361 -29.95 23.64 -38.20
C ARG A 361 -30.41 25.07 -37.92
N LEU A 362 -29.92 25.68 -36.84
CA LEU A 362 -30.22 27.08 -36.50
C LEU A 362 -29.68 28.01 -37.60
N ASN A 363 -28.43 27.83 -38.03
CA ASN A 363 -27.82 28.60 -39.12
C ASN A 363 -28.66 28.48 -40.42
N SER A 364 -29.05 27.26 -40.79
CA SER A 364 -29.90 27.04 -41.97
C SER A 364 -31.29 27.66 -41.83
N MET A 365 -31.88 27.61 -40.64
CA MET A 365 -33.19 28.21 -40.35
C MET A 365 -33.14 29.74 -40.44
N LEU A 366 -32.12 30.38 -39.86
CA LEU A 366 -31.92 31.83 -39.98
C LEU A 366 -31.63 32.25 -41.42
N LYS A 367 -30.84 31.49 -42.18
CA LYS A 367 -30.59 31.77 -43.59
C LYS A 367 -31.87 31.71 -44.44
N LYS A 368 -32.75 30.74 -44.17
CA LYS A 368 -34.07 30.66 -44.82
C LYS A 368 -34.97 31.81 -44.39
N ALA A 369 -35.01 32.13 -43.10
CA ALA A 369 -35.75 33.28 -42.59
C ALA A 369 -35.28 34.57 -43.27
N SER A 370 -33.96 34.77 -43.38
CA SER A 370 -33.38 35.92 -44.09
C SER A 370 -33.84 36.01 -45.54
N GLY A 371 -33.83 34.88 -46.25
CA GLY A 371 -34.32 34.78 -47.62
C GLY A 371 -35.81 35.13 -47.74
N TYR A 372 -36.66 34.63 -46.84
CA TYR A 372 -38.08 34.96 -46.81
C TYR A 372 -38.33 36.43 -46.48
N THR A 373 -37.61 36.98 -45.50
CA THR A 373 -37.71 38.39 -45.14
C THR A 373 -37.27 39.27 -46.31
N THR A 374 -36.16 38.96 -46.99
CA THR A 374 -35.75 39.68 -48.22
C THR A 374 -36.81 39.61 -49.31
N GLN A 375 -37.45 38.44 -49.48
CA GLN A 375 -38.53 38.26 -50.45
C GLN A 375 -39.76 39.09 -50.08
N THR A 376 -40.14 39.12 -48.80
CA THR A 376 -41.25 39.92 -48.27
C THR A 376 -40.98 41.41 -48.46
N GLN A 377 -39.79 41.90 -48.14
CA GLN A 377 -39.38 43.28 -48.39
C GLN A 377 -39.45 43.66 -49.88
N ARG A 378 -39.00 42.76 -50.77
CA ARG A 378 -39.13 42.99 -52.23
C ARG A 378 -40.60 43.04 -52.65
N MET A 379 -41.42 42.14 -52.13
CA MET A 379 -42.84 42.08 -52.45
C MET A 379 -43.57 43.32 -51.92
N SER A 380 -43.23 43.82 -50.72
CA SER A 380 -43.84 45.04 -50.18
C SER A 380 -43.49 46.27 -51.00
N VAL A 381 -42.24 46.42 -51.45
CA VAL A 381 -41.82 47.51 -52.35
C VAL A 381 -42.52 47.44 -53.71
N ILE A 382 -42.68 46.23 -54.27
CA ILE A 382 -43.43 46.03 -55.52
C ILE A 382 -44.90 46.38 -55.29
N LEU A 383 -45.50 45.91 -54.21
CA LEU A 383 -46.90 46.15 -53.87
C LEU A 383 -47.15 47.64 -53.61
N GLU A 384 -46.24 48.34 -52.94
CA GLU A 384 -46.29 49.79 -52.76
C GLU A 384 -46.26 50.52 -54.11
N LYS A 385 -45.34 50.14 -55.01
CA LYS A 385 -45.21 50.72 -56.34
C LYS A 385 -46.45 50.46 -57.21
N GLU A 386 -46.93 49.22 -57.24
CA GLU A 386 -48.13 48.83 -57.99
C GLU A 386 -49.39 49.47 -57.42
N THR A 387 -49.52 49.55 -56.10
CA THR A 387 -50.62 50.26 -55.43
C THR A 387 -50.59 51.74 -55.77
N LYS A 388 -49.43 52.39 -55.78
CA LYS A 388 -49.29 53.81 -56.15
C LYS A 388 -49.65 54.08 -57.62
N GLU A 389 -49.20 53.25 -58.54
CA GLU A 389 -49.57 53.38 -59.96
C GLU A 389 -51.05 53.05 -60.20
N THR A 390 -51.58 52.04 -59.50
CA THR A 390 -53.00 51.69 -59.56
C THR A 390 -53.86 52.79 -58.95
N ALA A 391 -53.41 53.41 -57.85
CA ALA A 391 -54.04 54.56 -57.21
C ALA A 391 -54.09 55.76 -58.16
N ARG A 392 -52.98 56.06 -58.83
CA ARG A 392 -52.92 57.13 -59.82
C ARG A 392 -53.91 56.88 -60.97
N ARG A 393 -53.91 55.67 -61.56
CA ARG A 393 -54.81 55.32 -62.67
C ARG A 393 -56.27 55.29 -62.26
N LEU A 394 -56.58 54.71 -61.10
CA LEU A 394 -57.94 54.69 -60.58
C LEU A 394 -58.40 56.08 -60.22
N SER A 395 -57.57 56.93 -59.62
CA SER A 395 -57.88 58.34 -59.36
C SER A 395 -58.16 59.09 -60.66
N GLU A 396 -57.33 58.91 -61.70
CA GLU A 396 -57.58 59.47 -63.04
C GLU A 396 -58.92 58.99 -63.62
N LEU A 397 -59.17 57.67 -63.64
CA LEU A 397 -60.41 57.07 -64.15
C LEU A 397 -61.65 57.44 -63.34
N THR A 398 -61.54 57.54 -62.02
CA THR A 398 -62.67 57.88 -61.13
C THR A 398 -63.00 59.36 -61.19
N VAL A 399 -61.99 60.24 -61.26
CA VAL A 399 -62.20 61.67 -61.53
C VAL A 399 -62.84 61.86 -62.89
N GLU A 400 -62.33 61.17 -63.92
CA GLU A 400 -62.94 61.17 -65.25
C GLU A 400 -64.38 60.65 -65.22
N SER A 401 -64.65 59.52 -64.58
CA SER A 401 -65.99 58.94 -64.45
C SER A 401 -66.94 59.82 -63.64
N ALA A 402 -66.46 60.48 -62.57
CA ALA A 402 -67.24 61.42 -61.79
C ALA A 402 -67.53 62.71 -62.56
N LEU A 403 -66.57 63.21 -63.36
CA LEU A 403 -66.76 64.34 -64.27
C LEU A 403 -67.73 63.99 -65.39
N MET A 404 -67.61 62.80 -66.00
CA MET A 404 -68.57 62.28 -66.97
C MET A 404 -69.95 62.11 -66.35
N ALA A 405 -70.06 61.52 -65.17
CA ALA A 405 -71.33 61.36 -64.48
C ALA A 405 -71.94 62.71 -64.09
N ARG A 406 -71.14 63.72 -63.73
CA ARG A 406 -71.58 65.09 -63.50
C ARG A 406 -72.03 65.76 -64.79
N HIS A 407 -71.28 65.62 -65.86
CA HIS A 407 -71.61 66.20 -67.17
C HIS A 407 -72.86 65.55 -67.77
N GLU A 408 -72.96 64.22 -67.75
CA GLU A 408 -74.17 63.46 -68.06
C GLU A 408 -75.33 63.92 -67.17
N ASN A 409 -75.10 64.12 -65.87
CA ASN A 409 -76.14 64.61 -64.97
C ASN A 409 -76.60 66.03 -65.34
N GLU A 410 -75.68 66.93 -65.66
CA GLU A 410 -76.01 68.29 -66.12
C GLU A 410 -76.79 68.25 -67.44
N GLU A 411 -76.31 67.55 -68.45
CA GLU A 411 -76.97 67.42 -69.75
C GLU A 411 -78.34 66.75 -69.64
N VAL A 412 -78.42 65.61 -68.94
CA VAL A 412 -79.68 64.90 -68.72
C VAL A 412 -80.61 65.71 -67.82
N SER A 413 -80.11 66.43 -66.82
CA SER A 413 -80.94 67.34 -66.00
C SER A 413 -81.49 68.49 -66.83
N HIS A 414 -80.69 69.07 -67.73
CA HIS A 414 -81.16 70.08 -68.68
C HIS A 414 -82.23 69.52 -69.61
N LEU A 415 -81.99 68.34 -70.20
CA LEU A 415 -82.95 67.67 -71.07
C LEU A 415 -84.24 67.28 -70.34
N LEU A 416 -84.12 66.78 -69.11
CA LEU A 416 -85.27 66.43 -68.26
C LEU A 416 -86.04 67.67 -67.82
N LYS A 417 -85.38 68.81 -67.55
CA LYS A 417 -86.05 70.10 -67.28
C LYS A 417 -86.77 70.63 -68.52
N ASP A 418 -86.19 70.47 -69.70
CA ASP A 418 -86.85 70.85 -70.95
C ASP A 418 -88.04 69.92 -71.24
N ALA A 419 -87.92 68.61 -70.97
CA ALA A 419 -89.01 67.66 -71.01
C ALA A 419 -90.11 68.00 -70.00
N GLU A 420 -89.75 68.37 -68.76
CA GLU A 420 -90.67 68.85 -67.72
C GLU A 420 -91.48 70.06 -68.20
N ARG A 421 -90.79 71.03 -68.81
CA ARG A 421 -91.40 72.25 -69.37
C ARG A 421 -92.33 71.91 -70.54
N PHE A 422 -91.91 71.02 -71.43
CA PHE A 422 -92.73 70.56 -72.55
C PHE A 422 -93.99 69.83 -72.08
N ILE A 423 -93.86 68.91 -71.11
CA ILE A 423 -94.99 68.20 -70.50
C ILE A 423 -95.98 69.19 -69.89
N LYS A 424 -95.50 70.19 -69.12
CA LYS A 424 -96.36 71.24 -68.53
C LYS A 424 -97.11 72.09 -69.55
N LEU A 425 -96.56 72.27 -70.75
CA LEU A 425 -97.13 73.12 -71.81
C LEU A 425 -98.10 72.38 -72.72
N TYR A 426 -97.89 71.08 -72.96
CA TYR A 426 -98.54 70.35 -74.05
C TYR A 426 -99.20 69.03 -73.64
N ALA A 427 -98.98 68.50 -72.44
CA ALA A 427 -99.63 67.28 -72.01
C ALA A 427 -101.10 67.52 -71.57
N PRO A 428 -102.00 66.54 -71.77
CA PRO A 428 -103.36 66.63 -71.23
C PRO A 428 -103.35 66.78 -69.70
N PRO A 429 -104.24 67.60 -69.11
CA PRO A 429 -104.24 67.86 -67.66
C PRO A 429 -104.31 66.57 -66.81
N GLU A 430 -105.03 65.55 -67.31
CA GLU A 430 -105.25 64.28 -66.62
C GLU A 430 -104.01 63.36 -66.57
N GLU A 431 -103.03 63.54 -67.47
CA GLU A 431 -101.80 62.71 -67.50
C GLU A 431 -100.51 63.48 -67.14
N THR A 432 -100.61 64.80 -66.99
CA THR A 432 -99.45 65.69 -66.75
C THR A 432 -98.69 65.29 -65.48
N ASP A 433 -99.40 65.04 -64.38
CA ASP A 433 -98.78 64.66 -63.10
C ASP A 433 -98.01 63.33 -63.19
N LYS A 434 -98.56 62.36 -63.94
CA LYS A 434 -97.95 61.04 -64.16
C LYS A 434 -96.65 61.13 -64.96
N TYR A 435 -96.58 62.01 -65.96
CA TYR A 435 -95.35 62.22 -66.73
C TYR A 435 -94.31 63.04 -65.96
N LEU A 436 -94.75 64.06 -65.20
CA LEU A 436 -93.86 64.83 -64.31
C LEU A 436 -93.26 63.95 -63.21
N GLU A 437 -94.04 63.02 -62.64
CA GLU A 437 -93.54 62.05 -61.67
C GLU A 437 -92.41 61.19 -62.27
N LYS A 438 -92.57 60.69 -63.50
CA LYS A 438 -91.50 59.94 -64.20
C LYS A 438 -90.25 60.78 -64.45
N VAL A 439 -90.41 62.04 -64.85
CA VAL A 439 -89.26 62.96 -65.07
C VAL A 439 -88.55 63.27 -63.74
N ASN A 440 -89.28 63.46 -62.65
CA ASN A 440 -88.72 63.65 -61.31
C ASN A 440 -88.00 62.39 -60.81
N LEU A 441 -88.56 61.20 -61.05
CA LEU A 441 -87.88 59.93 -60.75
C LEU A 441 -86.60 59.77 -61.57
N MET A 442 -86.60 60.16 -62.85
CA MET A 442 -85.39 60.18 -63.67
C MET A 442 -84.36 61.19 -63.15
N MET A 443 -84.76 62.41 -62.79
CA MET A 443 -83.86 63.40 -62.19
C MET A 443 -83.24 62.89 -60.88
N LEU A 444 -84.05 62.26 -60.01
CA LEU A 444 -83.58 61.65 -58.78
C LEU A 444 -82.58 60.53 -59.07
N HIS A 445 -82.86 59.67 -60.05
CA HIS A 445 -81.98 58.56 -60.43
C HIS A 445 -80.64 59.05 -60.97
N VAL A 446 -80.65 60.08 -61.81
CA VAL A 446 -79.44 60.69 -62.39
C VAL A 446 -78.61 61.37 -61.30
N HIS A 447 -79.23 62.10 -60.38
CA HIS A 447 -78.54 62.68 -59.22
C HIS A 447 -77.93 61.61 -58.32
N THR A 448 -78.69 60.55 -58.02
CA THR A 448 -78.23 59.43 -57.18
C THR A 448 -77.06 58.69 -57.82
N LYS A 449 -77.08 58.51 -59.16
CA LYS A 449 -75.95 57.91 -59.92
C LYS A 449 -74.67 58.75 -59.81
N SER A 450 -74.78 60.08 -59.87
CA SER A 450 -73.64 61.00 -59.72
C SER A 450 -73.07 60.99 -58.28
N VAL A 451 -73.94 60.94 -57.27
CA VAL A 451 -73.52 60.79 -55.85
C VAL A 451 -72.83 59.45 -55.62
N ALA A 452 -73.41 58.35 -56.13
CA ALA A 452 -72.81 57.02 -56.01
C ALA A 452 -71.43 56.93 -56.68
N ALA A 453 -71.22 57.57 -57.84
CA ALA A 453 -69.90 57.63 -58.48
C ALA A 453 -68.86 58.37 -57.60
N THR A 454 -69.29 59.42 -56.90
CA THR A 454 -68.43 60.17 -55.96
C THR A 454 -68.10 59.32 -54.73
N GLU A 455 -69.08 58.60 -54.17
CA GLU A 455 -68.91 57.71 -53.02
C GLU A 455 -67.98 56.52 -53.34
N VAL A 456 -68.10 55.95 -54.55
CA VAL A 456 -67.16 54.94 -55.07
C VAL A 456 -65.74 55.50 -55.17
N THR A 457 -65.59 56.76 -55.60
CA THR A 457 -64.28 57.43 -55.69
C THR A 457 -63.62 57.57 -54.32
N ILE A 458 -64.38 58.00 -53.30
CA ILE A 458 -63.89 58.14 -51.92
C ILE A 458 -63.50 56.76 -51.36
N THR A 459 -64.37 55.76 -51.53
CA THR A 459 -64.11 54.39 -51.05
C THR A 459 -62.87 53.78 -51.70
N ILE A 460 -62.65 54.00 -53.00
CA ILE A 460 -61.44 53.56 -53.69
C ILE A 460 -60.21 54.26 -53.12
N SER A 461 -60.28 55.58 -52.86
CA SER A 461 -59.18 56.32 -52.24
C SER A 461 -58.82 55.76 -50.87
N ASP A 462 -59.81 55.54 -49.99
CA ASP A 462 -59.59 55.00 -48.65
C ASP A 462 -58.97 53.58 -48.67
N LEU A 463 -59.43 52.74 -49.61
CA LEU A 463 -58.85 51.40 -49.81
C LEU A 463 -57.40 51.45 -50.30
N LEU A 464 -57.07 52.40 -51.19
CA LEU A 464 -55.71 52.57 -51.70
C LEU A 464 -54.77 53.09 -50.61
N ASP A 465 -55.21 54.05 -49.79
CA ASP A 465 -54.45 54.54 -48.65
C ASP A 465 -54.21 53.43 -47.62
N SER A 466 -55.23 52.61 -47.35
CA SER A 466 -55.10 51.45 -46.47
C SER A 466 -54.12 50.40 -47.02
N LEU A 467 -54.15 50.12 -48.33
CA LEU A 467 -53.22 49.18 -48.96
C LEU A 467 -51.78 49.71 -48.95
N HIS A 468 -51.60 51.01 -49.19
CA HIS A 468 -50.31 51.66 -49.12
C HIS A 468 -49.72 51.59 -47.70
N SER A 469 -50.54 51.89 -46.68
CA SER A 469 -50.12 51.76 -45.27
C SER A 469 -49.71 50.32 -44.94
N GLN A 470 -50.51 49.32 -45.31
CA GLN A 470 -50.18 47.90 -45.06
C GLN A 470 -48.90 47.45 -45.77
N ALA A 471 -48.65 47.96 -46.98
CA ALA A 471 -47.41 47.67 -47.71
C ALA A 471 -46.19 48.27 -46.99
N SER A 472 -46.32 49.50 -46.49
CA SER A 472 -45.28 50.18 -45.71
C SER A 472 -44.97 49.44 -44.41
N ASP A 473 -46.01 49.09 -43.63
CA ASP A 473 -45.85 48.36 -42.36
C ASP A 473 -45.18 46.99 -42.57
N LEU A 474 -45.52 46.31 -43.68
CA LEU A 474 -44.90 45.04 -44.05
C LEU A 474 -43.42 45.23 -44.41
N ALA A 475 -43.06 46.33 -45.08
CA ALA A 475 -41.67 46.66 -45.39
C ALA A 475 -40.85 46.95 -44.11
N GLU A 476 -41.41 47.71 -43.18
CA GLU A 476 -40.80 48.04 -41.89
C GLU A 476 -40.61 46.79 -41.02
N THR A 477 -41.66 45.99 -40.84
CA THR A 477 -41.59 44.72 -40.09
C THR A 477 -40.53 43.78 -40.69
N SER A 478 -40.45 43.74 -42.02
CA SER A 478 -39.44 42.95 -42.71
C SER A 478 -38.02 43.48 -42.48
N GLN A 479 -37.85 44.81 -42.42
CA GLN A 479 -36.56 45.42 -42.12
C GLN A 479 -36.11 45.12 -40.68
N GLU A 480 -36.99 45.27 -39.69
CA GLU A 480 -36.69 44.93 -38.29
C GLU A 480 -36.31 43.45 -38.14
N MET A 481 -37.04 42.57 -38.81
CA MET A 481 -36.74 41.14 -38.81
C MET A 481 -35.38 40.84 -39.45
N MET A 482 -34.97 41.63 -40.46
CA MET A 482 -33.64 41.52 -41.05
C MET A 482 -32.55 41.95 -40.08
N GLU A 483 -32.74 43.06 -39.38
CA GLU A 483 -31.77 43.54 -38.37
C GLU A 483 -31.58 42.51 -37.25
N VAL A 484 -32.66 41.90 -36.76
CA VAL A 484 -32.57 40.80 -35.77
C VAL A 484 -31.81 39.61 -36.33
N ILE A 485 -32.08 39.20 -37.57
CA ILE A 485 -31.36 38.09 -38.20
C ILE A 485 -29.88 38.42 -38.39
N ASP A 486 -29.55 39.66 -38.74
CA ASP A 486 -28.18 40.14 -38.94
C ASP A 486 -27.37 40.22 -37.64
N THR A 487 -28.02 40.26 -36.47
CA THR A 487 -27.32 40.10 -35.18
C THR A 487 -26.69 38.71 -35.01
N PHE A 488 -27.16 37.71 -35.77
CA PHE A 488 -26.59 36.38 -35.77
C PHE A 488 -25.57 36.25 -36.90
N LYS A 489 -24.37 35.77 -36.55
CA LYS A 489 -23.34 35.47 -37.52
C LYS A 489 -23.62 34.11 -38.16
N THR A 490 -24.05 34.16 -39.42
CA THR A 490 -24.33 32.99 -40.26
C THR A 490 -23.24 32.77 -41.33
N GLU A 491 -23.09 31.53 -41.83
CA GLU A 491 -22.16 31.19 -42.94
C GLU A 491 -22.65 31.64 -44.32
#